data_AF-A0A3B3ZE78-F1
#
_entry.id   AF-A0A3B3ZE78-F1
#
_cell.length_a   1.000
_cell.length_b   1.000
_cell.length_c   1.000
_cell.angle_alpha   90.00
_cell.angle_beta   90.00
_cell.angle_gamma   90.00
#
_symmetry.space_group_name_H-M   'P 1'
#
loop_
_entity.id
_entity.type
_entity.pdbx_description
1 polymer ?
#
loop_
_entity_poly.entity_id
_entity_poly.type
_entity_poly.pdbx_seq_one_letter_code
_entity_poly.pdbx_strand_id
1 'polypeptide(L)'
;MVSCTLVSCTLVSCTLVSCTLVSCTLVSCTLVSCKLVSCTLVSCTLVSCTLVSCTLVSCTLVSCTLVSCTLVSCTLVSCTLVSCTLVSCTLVSCTLVSVCAGICHTEGTCLFMGQKSGPPHKCFIITSTTRFKVQILVGSGLK
;
A
#
# COMPACT_ATOMS: atom_id res chain seq x y z
N MET A 1 -17.66 2.71 -7.22
CA MET A 1 -17.29 2.99 -8.63
C MET A 1 -16.80 1.66 -9.23
N VAL A 2 -17.36 1.21 -10.35
CA VAL A 2 -17.20 -0.19 -10.81
C VAL A 2 -15.92 -0.42 -11.63
N SER A 3 -15.48 0.60 -12.37
CA SER A 3 -14.23 0.61 -13.13
C SER A 3 -13.92 2.05 -13.51
N CYS A 4 -12.64 2.43 -13.49
CA CYS A 4 -12.16 3.75 -13.91
C CYS A 4 -10.69 3.65 -14.32
N THR A 5 -10.31 4.44 -15.32
CA THR A 5 -8.91 4.59 -15.72
C THR A 5 -8.52 6.04 -15.59
N LEU A 6 -7.55 6.34 -14.73
CA LEU A 6 -6.97 7.67 -14.59
C LEU A 6 -5.53 7.63 -15.08
N VAL A 7 -5.17 8.58 -15.94
CA VAL A 7 -3.83 8.69 -16.51
C VAL A 7 -3.32 10.10 -16.28
N SER A 8 -2.08 10.22 -15.79
CA SER A 8 -1.39 11.50 -15.61
C SER A 8 -2.17 12.50 -14.75
N CYS A 9 -2.84 12.02 -13.70
CA CYS A 9 -3.66 12.85 -12.82
C CYS A 9 -2.87 13.28 -11.59
N THR A 10 -3.07 14.53 -11.15
CA THR A 10 -2.55 15.03 -9.88
C THR A 10 -3.71 15.40 -8.98
N LEU A 11 -3.80 14.76 -7.81
CA LEU A 11 -4.78 15.07 -6.77
C LEU A 11 -4.06 15.67 -5.57
N VAL A 12 -4.55 16.81 -5.09
CA VAL A 12 -3.96 17.54 -3.97
C VAL A 12 -5.02 17.75 -2.90
N SER A 13 -4.68 17.48 -1.65
CA SER A 13 -5.52 17.74 -0.47
C SER A 13 -6.91 17.09 -0.55
N CYS A 14 -7.01 15.94 -1.21
CA CYS A 14 -8.28 15.23 -1.38
C CYS A 14 -8.57 14.34 -0.17
N THR A 15 -9.83 14.27 0.24
CA THR A 15 -10.29 13.31 1.26
C THR A 15 -11.33 12.38 0.66
N LEU A 16 -11.05 11.08 0.69
CA LEU A 16 -11.99 10.03 0.30
C LEU A 16 -12.37 9.22 1.54
N VAL A 17 -13.67 9.03 1.75
CA VAL A 17 -14.20 8.30 2.89
C VAL A 17 -15.16 7.23 2.38
N SER A 18 -15.05 6.01 2.92
CA SER A 18 -15.97 4.90 2.65
C SER A 18 -16.14 4.59 1.15
N CYS A 19 -15.06 4.74 0.38
CA CYS A 19 -15.09 4.54 -1.06
C CYS A 19 -14.74 3.09 -1.42
N THR A 20 -15.53 2.49 -2.30
CA THR A 20 -15.19 1.21 -2.94
C THR A 20 -14.84 1.42 -4.41
N LEU A 21 -13.59 1.12 -4.76
CA LEU A 21 -13.09 1.10 -6.13
C LEU A 21 -12.87 -0.35 -6.55
N VAL A 22 -13.53 -0.73 -7.65
CA VAL A 22 -13.36 -2.06 -8.25
C VAL A 22 -12.72 -1.85 -9.62
N SER A 23 -11.79 -2.72 -10.01
CA SER A 23 -11.21 -2.78 -11.35
C SER A 23 -10.72 -1.42 -11.89
N CYS A 24 -10.10 -0.62 -11.03
CA CYS A 24 -9.60 0.70 -11.40
C CYS A 24 -8.12 0.65 -11.76
N THR A 25 -7.73 1.41 -12.78
CA THR A 25 -6.35 1.53 -13.24
C THR A 25 -5.88 2.97 -13.08
N LEU A 26 -4.80 3.19 -12.33
CA LEU A 26 -4.16 4.49 -12.19
C LEU A 26 -2.76 4.40 -12.79
N VAL A 27 -2.46 5.29 -13.73
CA VAL A 27 -1.17 5.35 -14.41
C VAL A 27 -0.56 6.73 -14.24
N SER A 28 0.68 6.80 -13.77
CA SER A 28 1.45 8.05 -13.61
C SER A 28 0.71 9.11 -12.78
N CYS A 29 -0.06 8.68 -11.78
CA CYS A 29 -0.82 9.57 -10.93
C CYS A 29 -0.01 10.02 -9.71
N THR A 30 -0.18 11.28 -9.31
CA THR A 30 0.45 11.85 -8.12
C THR A 30 -0.63 12.28 -7.12
N LEU A 31 -0.53 11.79 -5.89
CA LEU A 31 -1.41 12.19 -4.79
C LEU A 31 -0.58 12.91 -3.73
N VAL A 32 -0.98 14.12 -3.37
CA VAL A 32 -0.27 14.95 -2.39
C VAL A 32 -1.22 15.32 -1.25
N SER A 33 -0.82 15.03 -0.02
CA SER A 33 -1.59 15.37 1.19
C SER A 33 -3.02 14.81 1.19
N CYS A 34 -3.24 13.68 0.54
CA CYS A 34 -4.55 13.05 0.46
C CYS A 34 -4.83 12.16 1.67
N LYS A 35 -6.10 12.09 2.07
CA LYS A 35 -6.57 11.22 3.15
C LYS A 35 -7.58 10.22 2.63
N LEU A 36 -7.32 8.93 2.82
CA LEU A 36 -8.24 7.85 2.50
C LEU A 36 -8.66 7.17 3.81
N VAL A 37 -9.97 7.08 4.05
CA VAL A 37 -10.51 6.49 5.28
C VAL A 37 -11.55 5.44 4.93
N SER A 38 -11.36 4.23 5.45
CA SER A 38 -12.28 3.10 5.24
C SER A 38 -12.54 2.80 3.75
N CYS A 39 -11.50 2.94 2.92
CA CYS A 39 -11.61 2.68 1.48
C CYS A 39 -11.28 1.22 1.16
N THR A 40 -12.02 0.64 0.22
CA THR A 40 -11.77 -0.71 -0.29
C THR A 40 -11.40 -0.65 -1.78
N LEU A 41 -10.26 -1.21 -2.13
CA LEU A 41 -9.80 -1.35 -3.52
C LEU A 41 -9.78 -2.83 -3.87
N VAL A 42 -10.46 -3.21 -4.95
CA VAL A 42 -10.56 -4.60 -5.41
C VAL A 42 -10.10 -4.68 -6.86
N SER A 43 -9.13 -5.55 -7.14
CA SER A 43 -8.61 -5.79 -8.49
C SER A 43 -8.07 -4.52 -9.18
N CYS A 44 -7.60 -3.55 -8.40
CA CYS A 44 -7.05 -2.30 -8.91
C CYS A 44 -5.59 -2.44 -9.32
N THR A 45 -5.19 -1.72 -10.37
CA THR A 45 -3.80 -1.65 -10.84
C THR A 45 -3.28 -0.24 -10.72
N LEU A 46 -2.15 -0.05 -10.03
CA LEU A 46 -1.46 1.23 -9.91
C LEU A 46 -0.08 1.11 -10.55
N VAL A 47 0.21 1.96 -11.53
CA VAL A 47 1.47 1.96 -12.28
C VAL A 47 2.11 3.33 -12.15
N SER A 48 3.38 3.36 -11.73
CA SER A 48 4.18 4.59 -11.63
C SER A 48 3.50 5.69 -10.80
N CYS A 49 2.75 5.31 -9.78
CA CYS A 49 2.02 6.25 -8.95
C CYS A 49 2.89 6.76 -7.79
N THR A 50 2.77 8.04 -7.47
CA THR A 50 3.50 8.67 -6.36
C THR A 50 2.51 9.20 -5.32
N LEU A 51 2.68 8.81 -4.06
CA LEU A 51 1.92 9.34 -2.93
C LEU A 51 2.87 10.08 -1.99
N VAL A 52 2.56 11.35 -1.70
CA VAL A 52 3.37 12.20 -0.83
C VAL A 52 2.52 12.69 0.33
N SER A 53 3.00 12.50 1.56
CA SER A 53 2.33 12.96 2.79
C SER A 53 0.88 12.50 2.91
N CYS A 54 0.55 11.33 2.34
CA CYS A 54 -0.80 10.80 2.34
C CYS A 54 -1.08 9.99 3.61
N THR A 55 -2.33 10.00 4.06
CA THR A 55 -2.78 9.21 5.21
C THR A 55 -3.85 8.21 4.78
N LEU A 56 -3.60 6.92 5.02
CA LEU A 56 -4.54 5.84 4.75
C LEU A 56 -4.94 5.20 6.08
N VAL A 57 -6.24 5.17 6.37
CA VAL A 57 -6.79 4.62 7.62
C VAL A 57 -7.84 3.58 7.31
N SER A 58 -7.69 2.39 7.88
CA SER A 58 -8.63 1.28 7.72
C SER A 58 -8.91 0.92 6.26
N CYS A 59 -7.90 1.05 5.40
CA CYS A 59 -8.05 0.74 3.96
C CYS A 59 -7.79 -0.74 3.70
N THR A 60 -8.56 -1.32 2.78
CA THR A 60 -8.40 -2.72 2.36
C THR A 60 -8.08 -2.79 0.87
N LEU A 61 -7.00 -3.48 0.51
CA LEU A 61 -6.61 -3.76 -0.87
C LEU A 61 -6.73 -5.27 -1.10
N VAL A 62 -7.48 -5.67 -2.11
CA VAL A 62 -7.72 -7.08 -2.46
C VAL A 62 -7.35 -7.30 -3.92
N SER A 63 -6.47 -8.25 -4.19
CA SER A 63 -6.03 -8.61 -5.55
C SER A 63 -5.48 -7.42 -6.34
N CYS A 64 -4.91 -6.43 -5.66
CA CYS A 64 -4.35 -5.24 -6.29
C CYS A 64 -2.92 -5.44 -6.75
N THR A 65 -2.56 -4.81 -7.86
CA THR A 65 -1.20 -4.80 -8.41
C THR A 65 -0.63 -3.39 -8.34
N LEU A 66 0.52 -3.23 -7.68
CA LEU A 66 1.25 -1.97 -7.60
C LEU A 66 2.60 -2.15 -8.30
N VAL A 67 2.88 -1.33 -9.31
CA VAL A 67 4.11 -1.38 -10.09
C VAL A 67 4.80 -0.03 -10.03
N SER A 68 6.07 -0.02 -9.66
CA SER A 68 6.91 1.19 -9.60
C SER A 68 6.29 2.33 -8.79
N CYS A 69 5.53 1.99 -7.74
CA CYS A 69 4.84 2.97 -6.91
C CYS A 69 5.78 3.49 -5.81
N THR A 70 5.73 4.79 -5.56
CA THR A 70 6.54 5.45 -4.55
C THR A 70 5.65 6.11 -3.51
N LEU A 71 5.88 5.81 -2.23
CA LEU A 71 5.19 6.43 -1.10
C LEU A 71 6.24 7.17 -0.27
N VAL A 72 6.03 8.47 -0.05
CA VAL A 72 6.93 9.34 0.70
C VAL A 72 6.18 9.97 1.85
N SER A 73 6.72 9.85 3.07
CA SER A 73 6.15 10.45 4.30
C SER A 73 4.68 10.08 4.52
N CYS A 74 4.26 8.90 4.05
CA CYS A 74 2.89 8.45 4.17
C CYS A 74 2.64 7.73 5.50
N THR A 75 1.41 7.82 6.00
CA THR A 75 0.98 7.13 7.22
C THR A 75 -0.10 6.11 6.87
N LEU A 76 0.14 4.83 7.17
CA LEU A 76 -0.82 3.74 6.97
C LEU A 76 -1.22 3.18 8.34
N VAL A 77 -2.51 3.24 8.66
CA VAL A 77 -3.08 2.79 9.93
C VAL A 77 -4.15 1.74 9.68
N SER A 78 -4.03 0.57 10.30
CA SER A 78 -5.03 -0.51 10.23
C SER A 78 -5.36 -0.95 8.80
N CYS A 79 -4.39 -0.84 7.88
CA CYS A 79 -4.58 -1.23 6.49
C CYS A 79 -4.41 -2.74 6.30
N THR A 80 -5.19 -3.32 5.39
CA THR A 80 -5.13 -4.76 5.06
C THR A 80 -4.82 -4.96 3.58
N LEU A 81 -3.84 -5.81 3.26
CA LEU A 81 -3.51 -6.23 1.90
C LEU A 81 -3.74 -7.73 1.74
N VAL A 82 -4.53 -8.14 0.74
CA VAL A 82 -4.87 -9.54 0.46
C VAL A 82 -4.62 -9.86 -1.00
N SER A 83 -3.80 -10.88 -1.26
CA SER A 83 -3.45 -11.33 -2.62
C SER A 83 -2.88 -10.22 -3.51
N CYS A 84 -2.13 -9.28 -2.93
CA CYS A 84 -1.58 -8.15 -3.66
C CYS A 84 -0.21 -8.44 -4.26
N THR A 85 0.08 -7.84 -5.41
CA THR A 85 1.39 -7.92 -6.06
C THR A 85 2.06 -6.55 -6.00
N LEU A 86 3.27 -6.47 -5.48
CA LEU A 86 4.09 -5.26 -5.44
C LEU A 86 5.35 -5.49 -6.28
N VAL A 87 5.55 -4.66 -7.30
CA VAL A 87 6.72 -4.72 -8.18
C VAL A 87 7.48 -3.42 -8.07
N SER A 88 8.76 -3.48 -7.69
CA SER A 88 9.65 -2.32 -7.62
C SER A 88 9.08 -1.11 -6.85
N CYS A 89 8.39 -1.36 -5.73
CA CYS A 89 7.76 -0.30 -4.93
C CYS A 89 8.71 0.24 -3.86
N THR A 90 8.63 1.55 -3.58
CA THR A 90 9.51 2.24 -2.63
C THR A 90 8.69 2.95 -1.56
N LEU A 91 8.99 2.71 -0.28
CA LEU A 91 8.47 3.47 0.86
C LEU A 91 9.61 4.23 1.53
N VAL A 92 9.50 5.56 1.57
CA VAL A 92 10.47 6.47 2.18
C VAL A 92 9.82 7.19 3.35
N SER A 93 10.41 7.10 4.53
CA SER A 93 9.95 7.81 5.74
C SER A 93 8.48 7.58 6.07
N CYS A 94 7.96 6.39 5.78
CA CYS A 94 6.56 6.07 6.00
C CYS A 94 6.32 5.49 7.39
N THR A 95 5.15 5.77 7.97
CA THR A 95 4.74 5.18 9.26
C THR A 95 3.71 4.10 9.01
N LEU A 96 3.94 2.90 9.54
CA LEU A 96 3.00 1.78 9.43
C LEU A 96 2.54 1.32 10.81
N VAL A 97 1.24 1.43 11.07
CA VAL A 97 0.60 1.06 12.33
C VAL A 97 -0.46 0.01 12.04
N SER A 98 -0.37 -1.16 12.69
CA SER A 98 -1.35 -2.26 12.55
C SER A 98 -1.66 -2.65 11.10
N VAL A 99 -0.65 -2.72 10.23
CA VAL A 99 -0.84 -3.14 8.84
C VAL A 99 -0.79 -4.67 8.75
N CYS A 100 -1.84 -5.26 8.22
CA CYS A 100 -1.96 -6.70 7.98
C CYS A 100 -1.73 -6.97 6.50
N ALA A 101 -0.88 -7.94 6.19
CA ALA A 101 -0.74 -8.41 4.83
C ALA A 101 -0.84 -9.95 4.86
N GLY A 102 -1.75 -10.47 4.05
CA GLY A 102 -1.95 -11.91 3.89
C GLY A 102 -0.98 -12.47 2.85
N ILE A 103 -1.52 -12.91 1.73
CA ILE A 103 -0.73 -13.33 0.57
C ILE A 103 -0.28 -12.08 -0.18
N CYS A 104 1.01 -11.76 -0.16
CA CYS A 104 1.56 -10.69 -0.97
C CYS A 104 2.76 -11.21 -1.77
N HIS A 105 2.75 -10.97 -3.07
CA HIS A 105 3.86 -11.26 -3.96
C HIS A 105 4.70 -10.00 -4.14
N THR A 106 6.01 -10.08 -3.93
CA THR A 106 6.94 -9.00 -4.29
C THR A 106 7.86 -9.46 -5.41
N GLU A 107 7.95 -8.67 -6.47
CA GLU A 107 8.92 -8.88 -7.54
C GLU A 107 9.82 -7.65 -7.69
N GLY A 108 11.10 -7.87 -8.01
CA GLY A 108 12.10 -6.81 -8.09
C GLY A 108 12.57 -6.27 -6.73
N THR A 109 13.31 -5.15 -6.77
CA THR A 109 13.82 -4.45 -5.59
C THR A 109 12.72 -3.57 -5.01
N CYS A 110 12.13 -4.01 -3.90
CA CYS A 110 11.27 -3.15 -3.09
C CYS A 110 12.05 -2.65 -1.88
N LEU A 111 12.07 -1.33 -1.67
CA LEU A 111 12.79 -0.68 -0.57
C LEU A 111 11.77 -0.13 0.42
N PHE A 112 11.81 -0.61 1.67
CA PHE A 112 10.89 -0.18 2.72
C PHE A 112 11.68 0.41 3.90
N MET A 113 11.65 1.74 4.02
CA MET A 113 12.23 2.47 5.15
C MET A 113 11.08 3.09 5.94
N GLY A 114 10.54 2.34 6.91
CA GLY A 114 9.41 2.78 7.71
C GLY A 114 9.57 2.54 9.21
N GLN A 115 8.97 3.41 10.02
CA GLN A 115 8.95 3.32 11.48
C GLN A 115 7.67 2.61 11.93
N LYS A 116 7.80 1.61 12.81
CA LYS A 116 6.66 0.90 13.43
C LYS A 116 6.50 1.43 14.86
N SER A 117 5.33 1.98 15.20
CA SER A 117 4.96 2.33 16.58
C SER A 117 3.91 1.33 17.11
N GLY A 118 4.34 0.38 17.95
CA GLY A 118 3.45 -0.56 18.67
C GLY A 118 4.21 -1.72 19.37
N PRO A 119 3.77 -2.19 20.56
CA PRO A 119 4.49 -3.20 21.38
C PRO A 119 4.19 -4.66 20.99
N PRO A 120 4.99 -5.62 21.49
CA PRO A 120 6.24 -6.07 20.90
C PRO A 120 6.03 -7.04 19.71
N HIS A 121 7.14 -7.29 19.02
CA HIS A 121 7.36 -8.30 17.99
C HIS A 121 7.09 -7.87 16.54
N LYS A 122 8.17 -8.06 15.78
CA LYS A 122 8.29 -8.17 14.32
C LYS A 122 8.49 -6.83 13.62
N CYS A 123 9.78 -6.50 13.53
CA CYS A 123 10.38 -5.58 12.57
C CYS A 123 10.02 -6.05 11.15
N PHE A 124 9.53 -5.15 10.30
CA PHE A 124 9.39 -5.41 8.87
C PHE A 124 10.64 -4.85 8.19
N ILE A 125 11.59 -5.73 7.89
CA ILE A 125 12.62 -5.45 6.89
C ILE A 125 12.24 -6.29 5.68
N ILE A 126 11.56 -5.69 4.71
CA ILE A 126 11.44 -6.30 3.38
C ILE A 126 12.61 -5.77 2.57
N THR A 127 13.72 -6.51 2.59
CA THR A 127 14.79 -6.38 1.60
C THR A 127 14.65 -7.55 0.65
N SER A 128 13.80 -7.41 -0.38
CA SER A 128 13.76 -8.40 -1.47
C SER A 128 14.78 -7.99 -2.52
N THR A 129 16.03 -8.38 -2.32
CA THR A 129 16.98 -8.54 -3.42
C THR A 129 16.84 -9.97 -3.92
N THR A 130 16.13 -10.12 -5.05
CA THR A 130 15.96 -11.34 -5.85
C THR A 130 15.15 -12.49 -5.20
N ARG A 131 14.00 -12.76 -5.83
CA ARG A 131 13.16 -13.98 -5.80
C ARG A 131 13.28 -14.82 -4.53
N PHE A 132 12.34 -14.68 -3.60
CA PHE A 132 11.64 -15.77 -2.90
C PHE A 132 10.70 -15.14 -1.86
N LYS A 133 9.47 -15.67 -1.81
CA LYS A 133 8.40 -15.45 -0.81
C LYS A 133 8.66 -14.36 0.24
N VAL A 134 7.84 -13.30 0.22
CA VAL A 134 7.62 -12.52 1.45
C VAL A 134 6.90 -13.43 2.44
N GLN A 135 7.64 -14.07 3.35
CA GLN A 135 7.04 -14.57 4.57
C GLN A 135 6.79 -13.35 5.46
N ILE A 136 5.57 -12.83 5.37
CA ILE A 136 5.00 -12.03 6.42
C ILE A 136 4.79 -13.00 7.58
N LEU A 137 5.71 -12.97 8.54
CA LEU A 137 5.60 -13.75 9.76
C LEU A 137 4.44 -13.15 10.58
N VAL A 138 3.22 -13.49 10.20
CA VAL A 138 2.03 -13.32 11.04
C VAL A 138 2.39 -14.01 12.35
N GLY A 139 2.65 -13.24 13.39
CA GLY A 139 2.63 -13.78 14.74
C GLY A 139 1.20 -14.14 15.02
N SER A 140 0.81 -15.35 14.63
CA SER A 140 -0.24 -16.05 15.32
C SER A 140 0.20 -16.13 16.78
N GLY A 141 -0.29 -15.21 17.60
CA GLY A 141 -0.45 -15.44 19.02
C GLY A 141 -1.47 -16.57 19.17
N LEU A 142 -1.00 -17.80 19.05
CA LEU A 142 -1.59 -18.92 19.77
C LEU A 142 -0.71 -19.09 21.01
N LYS A 143 -1.40 -19.11 22.15
CA LYS A 143 -0.92 -19.26 23.53
C LYS A 143 0.45 -19.92 23.69
#